data_AF-A0A926CIG6-F1
#
_entry.id   AF-A0A926CIG6-F1
#
_cell.length_a   1.000
_cell.length_b   1.000
_cell.length_c   1.000
_cell.angle_alpha   90.00
_cell.angle_beta   90.00
_cell.angle_gamma   90.00
#
_symmetry.space_group_name_H-M   'P 1'
#
loop_
_entity.id
_entity.type
_entity.pdbx_description
1 polymer ?
#
loop_
_entity_poly.entity_id
_entity_poly.type
_entity_poly.pdbx_seq_one_letter_code
_entity_poly.pdbx_strand_id
1 'polypeptide(L)' 'MDLRNLLLHLRDNPSDRAVALDTGINRRTVGRYRRWATDEQLLTDPLPSLEHLQSRRSASLPAATPPQNVS' A
#
# COMPACT_ATOMS: atom_id res chain seq x y z
N MET A 1 4.50 -6.30 8.23
CA MET A 1 5.12 -5.39 7.24
C MET A 1 4.35 -4.07 7.26
N ASP A 2 5.04 -2.94 7.42
CA ASP A 2 4.43 -1.59 7.50
C ASP A 2 4.12 -0.99 6.12
N LEU A 3 3.06 -0.18 6.03
CA LEU A 3 2.64 0.52 4.80
C LEU A 3 3.77 1.35 4.18
N ARG A 4 4.55 2.06 5.02
CA ARG A 4 5.67 2.88 4.55
C ARG A 4 6.79 2.04 3.95
N ASN A 5 7.11 0.91 4.58
CA ASN A 5 8.11 -0.02 4.06
C ASN A 5 7.67 -0.62 2.71
N LEU A 6 6.38 -0.94 2.56
CA LEU A 6 5.83 -1.40 1.29
C LEU A 6 5.96 -0.32 0.19
N LEU A 7 5.64 0.93 0.51
CA LEU A 7 5.78 2.04 -0.44
C LEU A 7 7.24 2.27 -0.84
N LEU A 8 8.19 2.15 0.08
CA LEU A 8 9.61 2.24 -0.25
C LEU A 8 10.05 1.15 -1.24
N HIS A 9 9.64 -0.10 -1.02
CA HIS A 9 9.93 -1.20 -1.95
C HIS A 9 9.28 -0.97 -3.31
N LEU A 10 8.06 -0.42 -3.34
CA LEU A 10 7.36 -0.09 -4.58
C LEU A 10 8.03 1.04 -5.36
N ARG A 11 8.69 1.98 -4.68
CA ARG A 11 9.48 3.07 -5.30
C ARG A 11 10.81 2.57 -5.84
N ASP A 12 11.48 1.72 -5.07
CA ASP A 12 12.79 1.18 -5.45
C ASP A 12 12.67 0.15 -6.59
N ASN A 13 11.56 -0.58 -6.63
CA ASN A 13 11.42 -1.71 -7.55
C ASN A 13 10.21 -1.57 -8.49
N PRO A 14 10.42 -1.53 -9.82
CA PRO A 14 9.34 -1.46 -10.80
C PRO A 14 8.55 -2.78 -10.96
N SER A 15 8.97 -3.90 -10.34
CA SER A 15 8.32 -5.20 -10.51
C SER A 15 7.53 -5.64 -9.28
N ASP A 16 6.20 -5.73 -9.41
CA ASP A 16 5.32 -6.24 -8.34
C ASP A 16 5.69 -7.65 -7.88
N ARG A 17 6.24 -8.46 -8.78
CA ARG A 17 6.70 -9.82 -8.45
C ARG A 17 7.94 -9.78 -7.57
N ALA A 18 8.89 -8.89 -7.85
CA ALA A 18 10.10 -8.74 -7.04
C ALA A 18 9.74 -8.24 -5.64
N VAL A 19 8.89 -7.20 -5.57
CA VAL A 19 8.38 -6.68 -4.29
C VAL A 19 7.64 -7.77 -3.50
N ALA A 20 6.81 -8.59 -4.15
CA ALA A 20 6.10 -9.69 -3.48
C ALA A 20 7.05 -10.73 -2.86
N LEU A 21 8.15 -11.06 -3.56
CA LEU A 21 9.16 -12.00 -3.05
C LEU A 21 9.96 -11.40 -1.90
N ASP A 22 10.37 -10.14 -2.02
CA ASP A 22 11.21 -9.45 -1.05
C ASP A 22 10.45 -9.13 0.25
N THR A 23 9.18 -8.75 0.11
CA THR A 23 8.33 -8.36 1.24
C THR A 23 7.51 -9.52 1.82
N GLY A 24 7.45 -10.66 1.12
CA GLY A 24 6.58 -11.79 1.45
C GLY A 24 5.08 -11.51 1.27
N ILE A 25 4.68 -10.36 0.73
CA ILE A 25 3.28 -10.01 0.48
C ILE A 25 2.78 -10.65 -0.82
N ASN A 26 1.52 -11.08 -0.84
CA ASN A 26 0.89 -11.59 -2.05
C ASN A 26 0.97 -10.58 -3.22
N ARG A 27 1.41 -11.02 -4.40
CA ARG A 27 1.52 -10.18 -5.61
C ARG A 27 0.26 -9.38 -5.94
N ARG A 28 -0.95 -9.94 -5.75
CA ARG A 28 -2.20 -9.20 -5.99
C ARG A 28 -2.38 -8.04 -5.01
N THR A 29 -1.96 -8.25 -3.77
CA THR A 29 -1.94 -7.20 -2.75
C THR A 29 -0.93 -6.13 -3.13
N VAL A 30 0.30 -6.51 -3.50
CA VAL A 30 1.32 -5.56 -4.00
C VAL A 30 0.80 -4.73 -5.17
N GLY A 31 0.23 -5.35 -6.19
CA GLY A 31 -0.33 -4.64 -7.35
C GLY A 31 -1.48 -3.69 -6.99
N ARG A 32 -2.33 -4.07 -6.02
CA ARG A 32 -3.39 -3.19 -5.48
C ARG A 32 -2.78 -1.97 -4.80
N TYR A 33 -1.79 -2.15 -3.94
CA TYR A 33 -1.09 -1.05 -3.28
C TYR A 33 -0.34 -0.16 -4.25
N ARG A 34 0.29 -0.74 -5.29
CA ARG A 34 0.93 0.03 -6.35
C ARG A 34 -0.07 0.93 -7.04
N ARG A 35 -1.20 0.39 -7.49
CA ARG A 35 -2.21 1.18 -8.20
C ARG A 35 -2.73 2.33 -7.34
N TRP A 36 -3.02 2.06 -6.06
CA TRP A 36 -3.38 3.10 -5.10
C TRP A 36 -2.29 4.15 -4.92
N ALA A 37 -1.03 3.73 -4.74
CA ALA A 37 0.09 4.64 -4.57
C ALA A 37 0.39 5.48 -5.82
N THR A 38 0.14 4.94 -7.01
CA THR A 38 0.22 5.68 -8.27
C THR A 38 -0.89 6.72 -8.38
N ASP A 39 -2.13 6.35 -8.05
CA ASP A 39 -3.30 7.25 -8.09
C ASP A 39 -3.14 8.42 -7.12
N GLU A 40 -2.63 8.14 -5.92
CA GLU A 40 -2.32 9.12 -4.87
C GLU A 40 -0.98 9.86 -5.09
N GLN A 41 -0.28 9.58 -6.20
CA GLN A 41 1.05 10.09 -6.56
C GLN A 41 2.16 9.86 -5.52
N LEU A 42 1.99 8.89 -4.62
CA LEU A 42 2.92 8.58 -3.52
C LEU A 42 4.24 7.93 -3.97
N LEU A 43 4.29 7.43 -5.21
CA LEU A 43 5.52 6.84 -5.77
C LEU A 43 6.45 7.90 -6.37
N THR A 44 5.90 9.04 -6.78
CA THR A 44 6.64 10.14 -7.41
C THR A 44 6.89 11.28 -6.42
N ASP A 45 5.88 11.66 -5.64
CA ASP A 45 5.97 12.78 -4.70
C ASP A 45 6.63 12.40 -3.37
N PRO A 46 7.05 13.38 -2.55
CA PRO A 46 7.52 13.11 -1.21
C PRO A 46 6.46 12.34 -0.40
N LEU A 47 6.89 11.24 0.22
CA LEU A 47 6.01 10.43 1.07
C LEU A 47 5.50 11.29 2.24
N PRO A 48 4.18 11.50 2.36
CA PRO A 48 3.61 12.23 3.48
C PRO A 48 3.81 11.46 4.80
N SER A 49 3.49 12.11 5.91
CA SER A 49 3.56 11.50 7.24
C SER A 49 2.76 10.20 7.31
N LEU A 50 3.16 9.30 8.21
CA LEU A 50 2.50 7.99 8.38
C LEU A 50 1.00 8.13 8.63
N GLU A 51 0.58 9.11 9.42
CA GLU A 51 -0.84 9.38 9.67
C GLU A 51 -1.59 9.73 8.38
N HIS A 52 -1.06 10.64 7.56
CA HIS A 52 -1.68 10.98 6.28
C HIS A 52 -1.74 9.79 5.31
N LEU A 53 -0.71 8.95 5.28
CA LEU A 53 -0.72 7.72 4.49
C LEU A 53 -1.81 6.76 4.95
N GLN A 54 -1.99 6.61 6.26
CA GLN A 54 -3.07 5.77 6.81
C GLN A 54 -4.44 6.35 6.50
N SER A 55 -4.64 7.66 6.64
CA SER A 55 -5.92 8.31 6.29
C SER A 55 -6.27 8.13 4.81
N ARG A 56 -5.32 8.37 3.89
CA ARG A 56 -5.51 8.16 2.44
C ARG A 56 -5.79 6.69 2.11
N ARG A 57 -5.09 5.77 2.76
CA ARG A 57 -5.35 4.33 2.61
C ARG A 57 -6.77 4.01 3.08
N SER A 58 -7.17 4.45 4.25
CA SER A 58 -8.53 4.19 4.78
C SER A 58 -9.63 4.79 3.90
N ALA A 59 -9.37 5.93 3.26
CA ALA A 59 -10.32 6.59 2.36
C ALA A 59 -10.40 5.94 0.97
N SER A 60 -9.27 5.61 0.35
CA SER A 60 -9.19 5.19 -1.06
C SER A 60 -9.03 3.67 -1.23
N LEU A 61 -8.43 3.01 -0.24
CA LEU A 61 -8.25 1.57 -0.20
C LEU A 61 -8.96 1.01 1.04
N PRO A 62 -10.31 0.93 1.03
CA PRO A 62 -11.03 0.35 2.16
C PRO A 62 -10.40 -1.01 2.44
N ALA A 63 -9.76 -1.12 3.61
CA ALA A 63 -9.34 -2.40 4.13
C ALA A 63 -10.59 -3.26 4.07
N ALA A 64 -10.49 -4.44 3.44
CA ALA A 64 -11.57 -5.41 3.51
C ALA A 64 -11.92 -5.54 4.99
N THR A 65 -13.02 -4.92 5.37
CA THR A 65 -13.46 -4.85 6.76
C THR A 65 -13.65 -6.30 7.15
N PRO A 66 -13.07 -6.78 8.27
CA PRO A 66 -13.75 -7.88 8.92
C PRO A 66 -15.15 -7.32 9.21
N PRO A 67 -16.24 -8.04 8.87
CA PRO A 67 -17.57 -7.63 9.30
C PRO A 67 -17.49 -7.59 10.84
N GLN A 68 -17.40 -6.41 11.42
CA GLN A 68 -17.62 -6.25 12.85
C GLN A 68 -19.11 -6.48 13.02
N ASN A 69 -19.41 -7.73 13.36
CA ASN A 69 -20.72 -8.16 13.79
C ASN A 69 -21.11 -7.25 14.96
N VAL A 70 -22.14 -6.45 14.74
CA VAL A 70 -22.83 -5.75 15.83
C VAL A 70 -23.40 -6.82 16.77
N SER A 71 -23.13 -6.71 18.06
CA SER A 71 -23.85 -7.38 19.14
C SER A 71 -23.97 -6.42 20.29
#